data_AF-A0A945MRA0-F1
#
_entry.id   AF-A0A945MRA0-F1
#
_cell.length_a   1.000
_cell.length_b   1.000
_cell.length_c   1.000
_cell.angle_alpha   90.00
_cell.angle_beta   90.00
_cell.angle_gamma   90.00
#
_symmetry.space_group_name_H-M   'P 1'
#
loop_
_entity.id
_entity.type
_entity.pdbx_description
1 polymer ?
#
loop_
_entity_poly.entity_id
_entity_poly.type
_entity_poly.pdbx_seq_one_letter_code
_entity_poly.pdbx_strand_id
1 'polypeptide(L)'
;MPLRQPTLFWILVFTLFISTEVDAELNSGDLNTARMVTEADWLRLQLSVLGLKLSYPAYRIDLKLTEDNVIEFSFIASGGMAKHLTEETGKAEAEEVITYHARGLRDQVEELIRDEFPTIWADFDARSDIHGHFIGPGKDWEDPPREIGTWLEGEFSWKK
;
A
#
# COMPACT_ATOMS: atom_id res chain seq x y z
N MET A 1 39.40 -57.95 32.24
CA MET A 1 38.85 -56.57 32.21
C MET A 1 39.30 -55.89 30.93
N PRO A 2 38.40 -55.69 29.98
CA PRO A 2 38.35 -54.41 29.27
C PRO A 2 36.94 -53.80 29.35
N LEU A 3 36.95 -52.49 29.54
CA LEU A 3 35.81 -51.59 29.55
C LEU A 3 35.42 -51.20 28.11
N ARG A 4 34.18 -50.70 27.97
CA ARG A 4 33.68 -49.69 26.99
C ARG A 4 33.22 -50.17 25.60
N GLN A 5 31.90 -50.30 25.43
CA GLN A 5 30.98 -49.34 24.76
C GLN A 5 29.65 -50.07 24.44
N PRO A 6 28.49 -49.40 24.64
CA PRO A 6 27.83 -48.88 23.46
C PRO A 6 27.19 -47.51 23.73
N THR A 7 27.98 -46.44 23.70
CA THR A 7 27.47 -45.04 23.69
C THR A 7 27.18 -44.55 22.28
N LEU A 8 26.85 -45.44 21.34
CA LEU A 8 26.59 -45.08 19.94
C LEU A 8 25.18 -45.47 19.46
N PHE A 9 24.41 -46.22 20.24
CA PHE A 9 23.08 -46.66 19.80
C PHE A 9 21.94 -45.70 20.16
N TRP A 10 22.19 -44.69 21.00
CA TRP A 10 21.14 -43.77 21.47
C TRP A 10 21.01 -42.48 20.65
N ILE A 11 21.99 -42.14 19.81
CA ILE A 11 21.95 -40.87 19.05
C ILE A 11 21.14 -41.02 17.75
N LEU A 12 21.00 -42.23 17.20
CA LEU A 12 20.28 -42.43 15.94
C LEU A 12 18.76 -42.61 16.11
N VAL A 13 18.28 -42.89 17.32
CA VAL A 13 16.84 -43.12 17.58
C VAL A 13 16.13 -41.81 17.96
N PHE A 14 16.86 -40.78 18.40
CA PHE A 14 16.24 -39.53 18.85
C PHE A 14 15.92 -38.55 17.72
N THR A 15 16.46 -38.74 16.52
CA THR A 15 16.23 -37.86 15.37
C THR A 15 15.03 -38.26 14.50
N LEU A 16 14.36 -39.37 14.80
CA LEU A 16 13.25 -39.92 13.99
C LEU A 16 11.85 -39.52 14.47
N PHE A 17 11.72 -38.70 15.52
CA PHE A 17 10.41 -38.38 16.13
C PHE A 17 10.06 -36.90 16.25
N ILE A 18 10.73 -36.02 15.51
CA ILE A 18 10.32 -34.61 15.42
C ILE A 18 10.27 -34.19 13.95
N SER A 19 9.49 -34.90 13.15
CA SER A 19 8.75 -34.27 12.06
C SER A 19 7.36 -33.98 12.60
N THR A 20 7.27 -32.97 13.46
CA THR A 20 6.01 -32.24 13.56
C THR A 20 5.91 -31.50 12.23
N GLU A 21 5.05 -31.98 11.33
CA GLU A 21 4.51 -31.12 10.28
C GLU A 21 4.10 -29.84 10.99
N VAL A 22 4.76 -28.72 10.64
CA VAL A 22 4.29 -27.42 11.06
C VAL A 22 3.06 -27.20 10.19
N ASP A 23 1.92 -27.71 10.66
CA ASP A 23 0.61 -27.28 10.18
C ASP A 23 0.50 -25.81 10.55
N ALA A 24 0.89 -24.96 9.61
CA ALA A 24 0.72 -23.53 9.68
C ALA A 24 -0.77 -23.22 9.45
N GLU A 25 -1.63 -23.72 10.33
CA GLU A 25 -3.04 -23.42 10.36
C GLU A 25 -3.32 -22.30 11.38
N LEU A 26 -4.19 -21.36 11.01
CA LEU A 26 -4.66 -20.34 11.93
C LEU A 26 -5.49 -21.00 13.04
N ASN A 27 -5.20 -20.69 14.30
CA ASN A 27 -5.95 -21.23 15.41
C ASN A 27 -7.38 -20.67 15.40
N SER A 28 -8.36 -21.56 15.32
CA SER A 28 -9.79 -21.17 15.33
C SER A 28 -10.19 -20.37 16.57
N GLY A 29 -9.57 -20.59 17.74
CA GLY A 29 -9.80 -19.80 18.94
C GLY A 29 -9.37 -18.34 18.79
N ASP A 30 -8.23 -18.11 18.13
CA ASP A 30 -7.72 -16.76 17.86
C ASP A 30 -8.65 -16.02 16.90
N LEU A 31 -9.18 -16.71 15.88
CA LEU A 31 -10.12 -16.13 14.90
C LEU A 31 -11.49 -15.77 15.49
N ASN A 32 -11.88 -16.40 16.60
CA ASN A 32 -13.15 -16.16 17.28
C ASN A 32 -13.04 -15.17 18.45
N THR A 33 -11.85 -14.59 18.68
CA THR A 33 -11.65 -13.59 19.73
C THR A 33 -12.08 -12.21 19.25
N ALA A 34 -12.90 -11.52 20.04
CA ALA A 34 -13.34 -10.17 19.73
C ALA A 34 -12.18 -9.17 19.84
N ARG A 35 -12.03 -8.31 18.83
CA ARG A 35 -11.12 -7.15 18.84
C ARG A 35 -11.91 -5.87 18.64
N MET A 36 -11.50 -4.79 19.30
CA MET A 36 -12.01 -3.45 18.98
C MET A 36 -11.22 -2.88 17.81
N VAL A 37 -11.93 -2.27 16.86
CA VAL A 37 -11.35 -1.59 15.69
C VAL A 37 -11.99 -0.22 15.63
N THR A 38 -11.18 0.84 15.62
CA THR A 38 -11.70 2.21 15.48
C THR A 38 -12.11 2.49 14.04
N GLU A 39 -12.94 3.50 13.79
CA GLU A 39 -13.25 3.92 12.41
C GLU A 39 -11.98 4.29 11.63
N ALA A 40 -11.00 4.93 12.27
CA ALA A 40 -9.73 5.27 11.64
C ALA A 40 -8.91 4.03 11.24
N ASP A 41 -8.88 2.99 12.10
CA ASP A 41 -8.19 1.74 11.78
C ASP A 41 -8.88 1.00 10.63
N TRP A 42 -10.22 1.02 10.63
CA TRP A 42 -11.00 0.45 9.54
C TRP A 42 -10.78 1.21 8.23
N LEU A 43 -10.79 2.55 8.28
CA LEU A 43 -10.53 3.40 7.14
C LEU A 43 -9.13 3.16 6.56
N ARG A 44 -8.09 3.08 7.40
CA ARG A 44 -6.72 2.75 6.95
C ARG A 44 -6.67 1.43 6.18
N LEU A 45 -7.38 0.41 6.66
CA LEU A 45 -7.45 -0.87 5.98
C LEU A 45 -8.20 -0.76 4.64
N GLN A 46 -9.36 -0.10 4.62
CA GLN A 46 -10.14 0.09 3.40
C GLN A 46 -9.40 0.89 2.34
N LEU A 47 -8.69 1.96 2.73
CA LEU A 47 -7.81 2.73 1.86
C LEU A 47 -6.69 1.85 1.29
N SER A 48 -6.04 1.04 2.11
CA SER A 48 -4.99 0.11 1.65
C SER A 48 -5.54 -0.89 0.62
N VAL A 49 -6.72 -1.46 0.88
CA VAL A 49 -7.40 -2.36 -0.06
C VAL A 49 -7.80 -1.64 -1.35
N LEU A 50 -8.29 -0.40 -1.26
CA LEU A 50 -8.64 0.41 -2.42
C LEU A 50 -7.40 0.73 -3.27
N GLY A 51 -6.28 1.12 -2.66
CA GLY A 51 -5.03 1.38 -3.39
C GLY A 51 -4.54 0.15 -4.17
N LEU A 52 -4.66 -1.04 -3.58
CA LEU A 52 -4.37 -2.30 -4.27
C LEU A 52 -5.30 -2.55 -5.47
N LYS A 53 -6.60 -2.30 -5.32
CA LYS A 53 -7.59 -2.45 -6.40
C LYS A 53 -7.35 -1.46 -7.55
N LEU A 54 -6.92 -0.24 -7.23
CA LEU A 54 -6.67 0.83 -8.21
C LEU A 54 -5.29 0.76 -8.86
N SER A 55 -4.44 -0.17 -8.43
CA SER A 55 -3.09 -0.37 -8.98
C SER A 55 -3.09 -1.16 -10.28
N TYR A 56 -2.25 -0.75 -11.24
CA TYR A 56 -2.08 -1.39 -12.55
C TYR A 56 -0.60 -1.68 -12.86
N PRO A 57 -0.28 -2.44 -13.93
CA PRO A 57 1.12 -2.66 -14.30
C PRO A 57 1.89 -1.37 -14.60
N ALA A 58 1.21 -0.36 -15.15
CA ALA A 58 1.82 0.92 -15.50
C ALA A 58 2.06 1.84 -14.29
N TYR A 59 1.37 1.62 -13.16
CA TYR A 59 1.50 2.42 -11.96
C TYR A 59 0.92 1.71 -10.72
N ARG A 60 1.50 1.95 -9.54
CA ARG A 60 0.94 1.50 -8.27
C ARG A 60 0.30 2.68 -7.53
N ILE A 61 -0.76 2.40 -6.80
CA ILE A 61 -1.45 3.36 -5.95
C ILE A 61 -1.29 2.91 -4.51
N ASP A 62 -0.74 3.80 -3.68
CA ASP A 62 -0.81 3.70 -2.23
C ASP A 62 -1.80 4.74 -1.71
N LEU A 63 -2.62 4.36 -0.73
CA LEU A 63 -3.57 5.24 -0.06
C LEU A 63 -3.40 5.07 1.44
N LYS A 64 -3.17 6.18 2.13
CA LYS A 64 -2.94 6.18 3.58
C LYS A 64 -3.69 7.33 4.24
N LEU A 65 -4.08 7.11 5.49
CA LEU A 65 -4.53 8.17 6.40
C LEU A 65 -3.33 8.63 7.22
N THR A 66 -2.96 9.91 7.09
CA THR A 66 -1.82 10.52 7.79
C THR A 66 -2.12 10.74 9.28
N GLU A 67 -1.10 11.17 10.03
CA GLU A 67 -1.27 11.57 11.44
C GLU A 67 -2.12 12.83 11.59
N ASP A 68 -2.13 13.71 10.58
CA ASP A 68 -2.94 14.92 10.51
C ASP A 68 -4.38 14.65 10.02
N ASN A 69 -4.78 13.37 9.91
CA ASN A 69 -6.08 12.92 9.42
C ASN A 69 -6.41 13.34 7.98
N VAL A 70 -5.38 13.49 7.15
CA VAL A 70 -5.52 13.73 5.71
C VAL A 70 -5.34 12.41 4.96
N ILE A 71 -6.10 12.19 3.90
CA ILE A 71 -5.92 11.05 3.02
C ILE A 71 -4.86 11.42 1.97
N GLU A 72 -3.75 10.69 1.95
CA GLU A 72 -2.70 10.85 0.95
C GLU A 72 -2.72 9.70 -0.03
N PHE A 73 -2.75 10.01 -1.33
CA PHE A 73 -2.47 9.05 -2.38
C PHE A 73 -1.05 9.21 -2.92
N SER A 74 -0.38 8.09 -3.17
CA SER A 74 0.87 8.05 -3.94
C SER A 74 0.62 7.31 -5.26
N PHE A 75 0.70 8.04 -6.37
CA PHE A 75 0.71 7.49 -7.71
C PHE A 75 2.16 7.19 -8.13
N ILE A 76 2.53 5.91 -8.08
CA ILE A 76 3.88 5.44 -8.35
C ILE A 76 3.94 4.94 -9.79
N ALA A 77 4.36 5.81 -10.70
CA ALA A 77 4.50 5.50 -12.12
C ALA A 77 5.65 4.51 -12.38
N SER A 78 5.39 3.50 -13.21
CA SER A 78 6.43 2.65 -13.79
C SER A 78 7.39 3.47 -14.66
N GLY A 79 8.54 2.91 -15.03
CA GLY A 79 9.50 3.62 -15.91
C GLY A 79 8.91 4.05 -17.25
N GLY A 80 8.10 3.20 -17.89
CA GLY A 80 7.41 3.57 -19.13
C GLY A 80 6.42 4.71 -18.94
N MET A 81 5.59 4.63 -17.89
CA MET A 81 4.61 5.68 -17.58
C MET A 81 5.28 6.99 -17.18
N ALA A 82 6.31 6.95 -16.34
CA ALA A 82 7.04 8.13 -15.92
C ALA A 82 7.71 8.81 -17.12
N LYS A 83 8.36 8.04 -17.99
CA LYS A 83 8.96 8.56 -19.23
C LYS A 83 7.90 9.18 -20.15
N HIS A 84 6.77 8.51 -20.31
CA HIS A 84 5.64 9.03 -21.07
C HIS A 84 5.17 10.38 -20.53
N LEU A 85 4.97 10.50 -19.21
CA LEU A 85 4.50 11.72 -18.56
C LEU A 85 5.53 12.85 -18.52
N THR A 86 6.84 12.56 -18.45
CA THR A 86 7.86 13.60 -18.22
C THR A 86 8.72 13.94 -19.43
N GLU A 87 8.84 13.05 -20.42
CA GLU A 87 9.80 13.20 -21.53
C GLU A 87 9.14 13.11 -22.91
N GLU A 88 8.18 12.20 -23.09
CA GLU A 88 7.61 11.90 -24.42
C GLU A 88 6.36 12.72 -24.74
N THR A 89 5.63 13.15 -23.71
CA THR A 89 4.38 13.89 -23.83
C THR A 89 4.61 15.39 -23.60
N GLY A 90 3.86 16.23 -24.31
CA GLY A 90 3.87 17.67 -24.07
C GLY A 90 3.36 17.97 -22.65
N LYS A 91 3.96 18.96 -21.97
CA LYS A 91 3.66 19.28 -20.57
C LYS A 91 2.16 19.42 -20.27
N ALA A 92 1.41 20.10 -21.13
CA ALA A 92 -0.03 20.31 -20.96
C ALA A 92 -0.85 19.01 -21.07
N GLU A 93 -0.48 18.13 -22.00
CA GLU A 93 -1.13 16.83 -22.17
C GLU A 93 -0.78 15.89 -21.01
N ALA A 94 0.46 15.91 -20.53
CA ALA A 94 0.85 15.18 -19.32
C ALA A 94 0.08 15.66 -18.08
N GLU A 95 -0.09 16.98 -17.91
CA GLU A 95 -0.93 17.56 -16.85
C GLU A 95 -2.39 17.09 -16.94
N GLU A 96 -2.94 16.98 -18.14
CA GLU A 96 -4.31 16.48 -18.35
C GLU A 96 -4.44 15.02 -17.91
N VAL A 97 -3.51 14.15 -18.34
CA VAL A 97 -3.48 12.74 -17.95
C VAL A 97 -3.33 12.57 -16.44
N ILE A 98 -2.41 13.31 -15.83
CA ILE A 98 -2.18 13.31 -14.38
C ILE A 98 -3.44 13.77 -13.63
N THR A 99 -4.05 14.87 -14.09
CA THR A 99 -5.27 15.42 -13.50
C THR A 99 -6.44 14.45 -13.62
N TYR A 100 -6.57 13.75 -14.75
CA TYR A 100 -7.57 12.71 -14.95
C TYR A 100 -7.43 11.59 -13.92
N HIS A 101 -6.22 11.08 -13.72
CA HIS A 101 -5.96 10.05 -12.71
C HIS A 101 -6.18 10.55 -11.28
N ALA A 102 -5.71 11.75 -10.94
CA ALA A 102 -5.92 12.34 -9.61
C ALA A 102 -7.41 12.47 -9.27
N ARG A 103 -8.22 12.96 -10.23
CA ARG A 103 -9.67 13.06 -10.08
C ARG A 103 -10.31 11.71 -9.91
N GLY A 104 -9.95 10.73 -10.75
CA GLY A 104 -10.46 9.37 -10.61
C GLY A 104 -10.16 8.74 -9.24
N LEU A 105 -8.95 8.93 -8.71
CA LEU A 105 -8.59 8.47 -7.36
C LEU A 105 -9.41 9.17 -6.29
N ARG A 106 -9.52 10.50 -6.38
CA ARG A 106 -10.33 11.30 -5.45
C ARG A 106 -11.78 10.82 -5.43
N ASP A 107 -12.39 10.63 -6.60
CA ASP A 107 -13.79 10.21 -6.73
C ASP A 107 -14.02 8.82 -6.10
N GLN A 108 -13.05 7.90 -6.24
CA GLN A 108 -13.11 6.58 -5.61
C GLN A 108 -12.97 6.63 -4.07
N VAL A 109 -12.12 7.52 -3.56
CA VAL A 109 -12.00 7.75 -2.11
C VAL A 109 -13.27 8.38 -1.57
N GLU A 110 -13.81 9.39 -2.27
CA GLU A 110 -15.05 10.07 -1.88
C GLU A 110 -16.23 9.09 -1.82
N GLU A 111 -16.36 8.21 -2.82
CA GLU A 111 -17.35 7.13 -2.83
C GLU A 111 -17.19 6.19 -1.62
N LEU A 112 -15.97 5.75 -1.32
CA LEU A 112 -15.68 4.92 -0.14
C LEU A 112 -16.11 5.61 1.17
N ILE A 113 -15.70 6.87 1.38
CA ILE A 113 -16.01 7.61 2.62
C ILE A 113 -17.53 7.81 2.75
N ARG A 114 -18.19 8.23 1.67
CA ARG A 114 -19.63 8.48 1.65
C ARG A 114 -20.42 7.22 1.99
N ASP A 115 -20.06 6.09 1.41
CA ASP A 115 -20.88 4.88 1.45
C ASP A 115 -20.58 4.02 2.70
N GLU A 116 -19.33 4.02 3.19
CA GLU A 116 -18.91 3.16 4.31
C GLU A 116 -18.62 3.91 5.63
N PHE A 117 -18.42 5.23 5.61
CA PHE A 117 -17.99 6.01 6.77
C PHE A 117 -18.87 7.25 7.02
N PRO A 118 -20.17 7.07 7.34
CA PRO A 118 -21.13 8.19 7.46
C PRO A 118 -20.76 9.22 8.53
N THR A 119 -20.06 8.81 9.59
CA THR A 119 -19.55 9.72 10.63
C THR A 119 -18.49 10.66 10.08
N ILE A 120 -17.54 10.12 9.29
CA ILE A 120 -16.45 10.90 8.68
C ILE A 120 -17.01 11.76 7.54
N TRP A 121 -17.92 11.20 6.75
CA TRP A 121 -18.54 11.87 5.61
C TRP A 121 -19.19 13.22 5.96
N ALA A 122 -19.72 13.36 7.18
CA ALA A 122 -20.41 14.58 7.61
C ALA A 122 -19.55 15.85 7.49
N ASP A 123 -18.25 15.73 7.73
CA ASP A 123 -17.30 16.84 7.75
C ASP A 123 -16.20 16.72 6.67
N PHE A 124 -16.27 15.69 5.83
CA PHE A 124 -15.25 15.42 4.81
C PHE A 124 -15.34 16.38 3.62
N ASP A 125 -14.22 17.02 3.27
CA ASP A 125 -14.07 17.82 2.06
C ASP A 125 -13.01 17.20 1.14
N ALA A 126 -13.46 16.57 0.05
CA ALA A 126 -12.60 15.92 -0.94
C ALA A 126 -11.58 16.86 -1.60
N ARG A 127 -11.74 18.18 -1.46
CA ARG A 127 -10.78 19.17 -1.97
C ARG A 127 -9.60 19.38 -1.02
N SER A 128 -9.85 19.49 0.29
CA SER A 128 -8.81 19.77 1.29
C SER A 128 -8.27 18.52 1.98
N ASP A 129 -9.06 17.46 2.06
CA ASP A 129 -8.75 16.29 2.88
C ASP A 129 -8.10 15.17 2.07
N ILE A 130 -7.92 15.39 0.76
CA ILE A 130 -7.21 14.48 -0.14
C ILE A 130 -6.02 15.20 -0.78
N HIS A 131 -4.82 14.68 -0.49
CA HIS A 131 -3.57 15.11 -1.10
C HIS A 131 -2.96 13.99 -1.95
N GLY A 132 -2.13 14.36 -2.92
CA GLY A 132 -1.53 13.40 -3.84
C GLY A 132 -0.08 13.67 -4.16
N HIS A 133 0.67 12.58 -4.36
CA HIS A 133 2.04 12.60 -4.83
C HIS A 133 2.17 11.75 -6.09
N PHE A 134 2.77 12.32 -7.13
CA PHE A 134 3.14 11.60 -8.34
C PHE A 134 4.63 11.28 -8.27
N ILE A 135 4.97 10.01 -8.31
CA ILE A 135 6.33 9.50 -8.09
C ILE A 135 6.74 8.69 -9.30
N GLY A 136 7.93 8.93 -9.82
CA GLY A 136 8.56 8.14 -10.88
C GLY A 136 9.80 7.42 -10.37
N PRO A 137 10.41 6.54 -11.19
CA PRO A 137 11.68 5.93 -10.84
C PRO A 137 12.80 6.97 -10.75
N GLY A 138 13.84 6.62 -10.00
CA GLY A 138 15.12 7.31 -10.04
C GLY A 138 15.75 7.28 -11.44
N LYS A 139 16.80 8.07 -11.66
CA LYS A 139 17.45 8.14 -12.98
C LYS A 139 18.19 6.85 -13.27
N ASP A 140 18.94 6.37 -12.26
CA ASP A 140 19.65 5.11 -12.29
C ASP A 140 18.93 4.05 -11.45
N TRP A 141 19.30 2.77 -11.63
CA TRP A 141 18.65 1.64 -10.95
C TRP A 141 18.74 1.71 -9.42
N GLU A 142 19.85 2.23 -8.89
CA GLU A 142 20.09 2.38 -7.45
C GLU A 142 19.55 3.70 -6.88
N ASP A 143 19.06 4.60 -7.75
CA ASP A 143 18.53 5.88 -7.30
C ASP A 143 17.16 5.68 -6.62
N PRO A 144 16.88 6.43 -5.54
CA PRO A 144 15.55 6.41 -4.96
C PRO A 144 14.50 6.94 -5.95
N PRO A 145 13.22 6.53 -5.79
CA PRO A 145 12.12 7.13 -6.53
C PRO A 145 12.10 8.65 -6.37
N ARG A 146 11.73 9.36 -7.44
CA ARG A 146 11.68 10.82 -7.47
C ARG A 146 10.26 11.34 -7.58
N GLU A 147 9.97 12.43 -6.89
CA GLU A 147 8.70 13.13 -7.04
C GLU A 147 8.64 13.84 -8.40
N ILE A 148 7.58 13.56 -9.16
CA ILE A 148 7.23 14.22 -10.43
C ILE A 148 6.45 15.49 -10.14
N GLY A 149 5.52 15.44 -9.18
CA GLY A 149 4.71 16.56 -8.76
C GLY A 149 3.71 16.18 -7.68
N THR A 150 2.93 17.15 -7.25
CA THR A 150 1.97 17.04 -6.16
C THR A 150 0.58 17.46 -6.62
N TRP A 151 -0.44 16.88 -6.01
CA TRP A 151 -1.84 17.25 -6.17
C TRP A 151 -2.38 17.79 -4.86
N LEU A 152 -2.82 19.05 -4.86
CA LEU A 152 -3.36 19.74 -3.69
C LEU A 152 -4.55 20.59 -4.12
N GLU A 153 -5.59 20.64 -3.30
CA GLU A 153 -6.77 21.50 -3.50
C GLU A 153 -7.46 21.36 -4.87
N GLY A 154 -7.31 20.21 -5.52
CA GLY A 154 -7.87 19.92 -6.84
C GLY A 154 -6.99 20.32 -8.02
N GLU A 155 -5.72 20.66 -7.79
CA GLU A 155 -4.78 21.11 -8.82
C GLU A 155 -3.45 20.34 -8.75
N PHE A 156 -2.88 20.05 -9.92
CA PHE A 156 -1.56 19.46 -10.05
C PHE A 156 -0.48 20.53 -10.15
N SER A 157 0.65 20.30 -9.47
CA SER A 157 1.85 21.13 -9.53
C SER A 157 3.08 20.27 -9.77
N TRP A 158 3.86 20.61 -10.81
CA TRP A 158 5.13 19.94 -11.07
C TRP A 158 6.14 20.19 -9.96
N LYS A 159 6.96 19.17 -9.68
CA LYS A 159 8.14 19.34 -8.84
C LYS A 159 9.12 20.29 -9.52
N LYS A 160 9.55 21.32 -8.78
CA LYS A 160 10.55 22.30 -9.24
C LYS A 160 11.94 21.70 -9.28
#